data_AF-A0A9E6URX8-F1
#
_entry.id   AF-A0A9E6URX8-F1
#
_cell.length_a   1.000
_cell.length_b   1.000
_cell.length_c   1.000
_cell.angle_alpha   90.00
_cell.angle_beta   90.00
_cell.angle_gamma   90.00
#
_symmetry.space_group_name_H-M   'P 1'
#
loop_
_entity.id
_entity.type
_entity.pdbx_description
1 polymer ?
#
loop_
_entity_poly.entity_id
_entity_poly.type
_entity_poly.pdbx_seq_one_letter_code
_entity_poly.pdbx_strand_id
1 'polypeptide(L)'
;MISPKAANFIIRHLDAIDKILSKRLMRKRPWLETALTFLFCDLLDGETQDEQHLEYSLEELNQDLNKIDELLNISFAIDTHEYNQNIEGYITQSDIGFILNFEDHLLQEESWSAAYFLQAKRLPPHPFNPKHPMRYNEKSRFDIDIEQKKKIDILNNILGVNCIKYLLYCPRPSMLDYTTEKKLSYLRNQTIKNRTDFFDNIFWLEFYQKSELLEDSLAAGIFVNEIENLPTNLGNVHKSIFKSCLPFSWFIVQHLFGNKFDNFKYFKSSVSRFDELIEEIEGDIKWEGTKWIHDIVSGNLEAIDQLIQKLSNIPGKQTFRFLPKHTINLTISVRDEGYKISESDDIPF
;
A
#
# COMPACT_ATOMS: atom_id res chain seq x y z
N MET A 1 0.16 19.16 -1.44
CA MET A 1 -0.98 18.28 -0.97
C MET A 1 -2.09 18.23 -2.02
N ILE A 2 -2.88 17.13 -2.12
CA ILE A 2 -3.99 17.03 -3.10
C ILE A 2 -5.37 17.43 -2.53
N SER A 3 -6.37 17.61 -3.40
CA SER A 3 -7.76 17.89 -2.99
C SER A 3 -8.56 16.62 -2.61
N PRO A 4 -9.63 16.73 -1.79
CA PRO A 4 -10.51 15.60 -1.50
C PRO A 4 -11.23 15.02 -2.73
N LYS A 5 -11.42 15.82 -3.79
CA LYS A 5 -11.99 15.37 -5.07
C LYS A 5 -11.00 14.45 -5.81
N ALA A 6 -9.71 14.81 -5.83
CA ALA A 6 -8.65 13.96 -6.40
C ALA A 6 -8.53 12.62 -5.66
N ALA A 7 -8.57 12.67 -4.32
CA ALA A 7 -8.53 11.46 -3.49
C ALA A 7 -9.71 10.51 -3.77
N ASN A 8 -10.90 11.01 -4.07
CA ASN A 8 -12.06 10.18 -4.44
C ASN A 8 -11.84 9.45 -5.78
N PHE A 9 -11.26 10.10 -6.79
CA PHE A 9 -10.96 9.45 -8.08
C PHE A 9 -9.85 8.39 -7.93
N ILE A 10 -8.76 8.71 -7.21
CA ILE A 10 -7.69 7.74 -6.89
C ILE A 10 -8.26 6.51 -6.16
N ILE A 11 -9.14 6.73 -5.16
CA ILE A 11 -9.82 5.63 -4.47
C ILE A 11 -10.72 4.84 -5.43
N ARG A 12 -11.48 5.49 -6.31
CA ARG A 12 -12.35 4.81 -7.30
C ARG A 12 -11.57 3.90 -8.26
N HIS A 13 -10.39 4.33 -8.71
CA HIS A 13 -9.54 3.55 -9.61
C HIS A 13 -8.97 2.31 -8.92
N LEU A 14 -8.35 2.50 -7.75
CA LEU A 14 -7.79 1.41 -6.95
C LEU A 14 -8.90 0.46 -6.43
N ASP A 15 -10.13 0.96 -6.22
CA ASP A 15 -11.32 0.15 -5.92
C ASP A 15 -11.75 -0.73 -7.11
N ALA A 16 -11.67 -0.23 -8.35
CA ALA A 16 -11.96 -1.02 -9.54
C ALA A 16 -10.99 -2.20 -9.71
N ILE A 17 -9.69 -1.99 -9.45
CA ILE A 17 -8.64 -3.02 -9.48
C ILE A 17 -8.94 -4.10 -8.41
N ASP A 18 -9.22 -3.66 -7.19
CA ASP A 18 -9.60 -4.51 -6.06
C ASP A 18 -10.83 -5.38 -6.35
N LYS A 19 -11.87 -4.84 -7.00
CA LYS A 19 -13.04 -5.62 -7.41
C LYS A 19 -12.66 -6.79 -8.31
N ILE A 20 -11.73 -6.61 -9.27
CA ILE A 20 -11.34 -7.68 -10.20
C ILE A 20 -10.57 -8.79 -9.47
N LEU A 21 -9.62 -8.44 -8.61
CA LEU A 21 -8.85 -9.40 -7.81
C LEU A 21 -9.74 -10.16 -6.82
N SER A 22 -10.68 -9.45 -6.17
CA SER A 22 -11.74 -10.05 -5.33
C SER A 22 -12.60 -11.05 -6.11
N LYS A 23 -13.02 -10.71 -7.34
CA LYS A 23 -13.75 -11.62 -8.24
C LYS A 23 -12.94 -12.89 -8.58
N ARG A 24 -11.59 -12.83 -8.60
CA ARG A 24 -10.74 -14.03 -8.81
C ARG A 24 -10.69 -14.96 -7.60
N LEU A 25 -10.77 -14.43 -6.36
CA LEU A 25 -10.83 -15.25 -5.13
C LEU A 25 -12.13 -16.04 -5.01
N MET A 26 -13.25 -15.49 -5.48
CA MET A 26 -14.58 -16.12 -5.39
C MET A 26 -14.81 -17.27 -6.40
N ARG A 27 -13.80 -17.65 -7.18
CA ARG A 27 -13.87 -18.76 -8.14
C ARG A 27 -13.93 -20.12 -7.43
N LYS A 28 -14.62 -21.11 -8.05
CA LYS A 28 -14.68 -22.52 -7.57
C LYS A 28 -13.30 -23.15 -7.33
N ARG A 29 -12.29 -22.68 -8.06
CA ARG A 29 -10.87 -22.81 -7.73
C ARG A 29 -10.32 -21.38 -7.59
N PRO A 30 -10.15 -20.86 -6.37
CA PRO A 30 -9.54 -19.54 -6.16
C PRO A 30 -8.15 -19.50 -6.77
N TRP A 31 -7.72 -18.34 -7.24
CA TRP A 31 -6.36 -18.16 -7.73
C TRP A 31 -5.33 -18.25 -6.59
N LEU A 32 -4.09 -18.61 -6.94
CA LEU A 32 -2.96 -18.66 -6.01
C LEU A 32 -2.43 -17.26 -5.72
N GLU A 33 -1.68 -17.11 -4.62
CA GLU A 33 -1.07 -15.86 -4.16
C GLU A 33 -0.31 -15.14 -5.28
N THR A 34 0.68 -15.81 -5.87
CA THR A 34 1.50 -15.29 -6.98
C THR A 34 0.68 -14.90 -8.21
N ALA A 35 -0.42 -15.62 -8.51
CA ALA A 35 -1.27 -15.31 -9.67
C ALA A 35 -2.21 -14.11 -9.43
N LEU A 36 -2.47 -13.76 -8.17
CA LEU A 36 -3.12 -12.50 -7.81
C LEU A 36 -2.11 -11.35 -7.81
N THR A 37 -0.87 -11.60 -7.38
CA THR A 37 0.23 -10.63 -7.46
C THR A 37 0.54 -10.21 -8.89
N PHE A 38 0.69 -11.17 -9.83
CA PHE A 38 0.85 -10.84 -11.26
C PHE A 38 -0.33 -10.01 -11.76
N LEU A 39 -1.58 -10.49 -11.60
CA LEU A 39 -2.76 -9.73 -12.03
C LEU A 39 -2.93 -8.36 -11.35
N PHE A 40 -2.37 -8.16 -10.16
CA PHE A 40 -2.34 -6.84 -9.51
C PHE A 40 -1.32 -5.90 -10.16
N CYS A 41 -0.18 -6.41 -10.62
CA CYS A 41 0.76 -5.64 -11.44
C CYS A 41 0.13 -5.34 -12.82
N ASP A 42 -0.43 -6.37 -13.50
CA ASP A 42 -1.12 -6.22 -14.79
C ASP A 42 -2.20 -5.13 -14.71
N LEU A 43 -3.08 -5.19 -13.70
CA LEU A 43 -4.19 -4.22 -13.52
C LEU A 43 -3.76 -2.80 -13.15
N LEU A 44 -2.52 -2.60 -12.69
CA LEU A 44 -1.95 -1.28 -12.42
C LEU A 44 -1.28 -0.68 -13.66
N ASP A 45 -0.78 -1.51 -14.56
CA ASP A 45 -0.30 -1.11 -15.88
C ASP A 45 -1.48 -0.67 -16.79
N GLY A 46 -1.43 0.57 -17.27
CA GLY A 46 -2.46 1.15 -18.12
C GLY A 46 -2.71 0.38 -19.41
N GLU A 47 -1.68 -0.26 -19.99
CA GLU A 47 -1.81 -0.95 -21.28
C GLU A 47 -2.71 -2.21 -21.20
N THR A 48 -2.88 -2.83 -20.02
CA THR A 48 -3.67 -4.07 -19.87
C THR A 48 -5.09 -3.86 -19.32
N GLN A 49 -5.41 -2.67 -18.81
CA GLN A 49 -6.68 -2.40 -18.10
C GLN A 49 -7.91 -2.58 -18.99
N ASP A 50 -7.81 -2.26 -20.27
CA ASP A 50 -8.86 -2.47 -21.26
C ASP A 50 -9.14 -3.97 -21.49
N GLU A 51 -8.11 -4.81 -21.57
CA GLU A 51 -8.26 -6.27 -21.70
C GLU A 51 -8.93 -6.90 -20.47
N GLN A 52 -8.66 -6.37 -19.28
CA GLN A 52 -9.28 -6.83 -18.04
C GLN A 52 -10.68 -6.22 -17.80
N HIS A 53 -11.11 -5.27 -18.64
CA HIS A 53 -12.36 -4.50 -18.53
C HIS A 53 -12.50 -3.82 -17.15
N LEU A 54 -11.53 -2.96 -16.82
CA LEU A 54 -11.53 -2.21 -15.57
C LEU A 54 -12.74 -1.25 -15.47
N GLU A 55 -13.39 -1.19 -14.31
CA GLU A 55 -14.61 -0.36 -14.09
C GLU A 55 -14.32 1.15 -13.97
N TYR A 56 -13.05 1.54 -13.93
CA TYR A 56 -12.57 2.93 -14.01
C TYR A 56 -11.06 2.92 -14.34
N SER A 57 -10.68 3.29 -15.57
CA SER A 57 -9.30 3.15 -16.04
C SER A 57 -8.34 4.23 -15.53
N LEU A 58 -7.04 4.02 -15.73
CA LEU A 58 -5.98 5.00 -15.48
C LEU A 58 -6.11 6.22 -16.41
N GLU A 59 -6.63 6.02 -17.62
CA GLU A 59 -6.97 7.13 -18.52
C GLU A 59 -8.16 7.93 -17.98
N GLU A 60 -9.26 7.27 -17.61
CA GLU A 60 -10.43 7.94 -17.02
C GLU A 60 -10.08 8.69 -15.73
N LEU A 61 -9.21 8.11 -14.88
CA LEU A 61 -8.66 8.76 -13.69
C LEU A 61 -7.94 10.06 -14.05
N ASN A 62 -6.96 10.02 -14.96
CA ASN A 62 -6.22 11.22 -15.35
C ASN A 62 -7.10 12.26 -16.06
N GLN A 63 -8.03 11.81 -16.92
CA GLN A 63 -9.02 12.68 -17.53
C GLN A 63 -9.89 13.38 -16.48
N ASP A 64 -10.30 12.72 -15.40
CA ASP A 64 -11.14 13.31 -14.34
C ASP A 64 -10.34 14.16 -13.33
N LEU A 65 -9.08 13.81 -13.06
CA LEU A 65 -8.17 14.66 -12.28
C LEU A 65 -7.91 16.00 -12.97
N ASN A 66 -7.69 16.00 -14.29
CA ASN A 66 -7.56 17.21 -15.12
C ASN A 66 -8.87 18.04 -15.21
N LYS A 67 -10.00 17.54 -14.69
CA LYS A 67 -11.29 18.26 -14.56
C LYS A 67 -11.57 18.71 -13.11
N ILE A 68 -10.55 18.74 -12.24
CA ILE A 68 -10.71 19.15 -10.84
C ILE A 68 -10.72 20.66 -10.69
N ASP A 69 -9.73 21.31 -11.29
CA ASP A 69 -9.41 22.73 -11.20
C ASP A 69 -8.86 23.19 -12.56
N GLU A 70 -9.16 24.41 -12.99
CA GLU A 70 -8.69 24.96 -14.28
C GLU A 70 -7.26 25.52 -14.20
N LEU A 71 -6.70 25.61 -12.99
CA LEU A 71 -5.36 26.13 -12.72
C LEU A 71 -4.35 25.04 -12.33
N LEU A 72 -4.83 23.91 -11.81
CA LEU A 72 -3.99 22.84 -11.23
C LEU A 72 -4.16 21.52 -11.99
N ASN A 73 -3.15 21.19 -12.80
CA ASN A 73 -3.04 19.87 -13.41
C ASN A 73 -2.55 18.87 -12.34
N ILE A 74 -3.38 17.88 -12.03
CA ILE A 74 -3.03 16.77 -11.14
C ILE A 74 -2.94 15.52 -12.00
N SER A 75 -1.76 14.94 -12.12
CA SER A 75 -1.54 13.70 -12.87
C SER A 75 -1.20 12.54 -11.93
N PHE A 76 -1.57 11.33 -12.33
CA PHE A 76 -1.38 10.10 -11.59
C PHE A 76 -0.79 9.06 -12.54
N ALA A 77 0.48 8.74 -12.35
CA ALA A 77 1.23 7.76 -13.14
C ALA A 77 1.50 6.50 -12.32
N ILE A 78 1.52 5.35 -13.00
CA ILE A 78 2.02 4.10 -12.45
C ILE A 78 3.00 3.48 -13.45
N ASP A 79 4.24 3.28 -13.03
CA ASP A 79 5.22 2.46 -13.76
C ASP A 79 5.35 1.10 -13.06
N THR A 80 5.54 0.03 -13.83
CA THR A 80 5.89 -1.28 -13.28
C THR A 80 7.16 -1.84 -13.93
N HIS A 81 8.03 -2.44 -13.12
CA HIS A 81 9.34 -2.95 -13.56
C HIS A 81 9.57 -4.36 -13.00
N GLU A 82 9.60 -5.38 -13.86
CA GLU A 82 10.05 -6.74 -13.49
C GLU A 82 11.58 -6.80 -13.42
N TYR A 83 12.13 -7.31 -12.32
CA TYR A 83 13.57 -7.54 -12.20
C TYR A 83 13.97 -8.85 -12.90
N ASN A 84 15.04 -8.79 -13.71
CA ASN A 84 15.57 -9.95 -14.42
C ASN A 84 15.96 -11.06 -13.43
N GLN A 85 15.45 -12.28 -13.65
CA GLN A 85 15.67 -13.45 -12.77
C GLN A 85 17.16 -13.79 -12.55
N ASN A 86 18.06 -13.38 -13.44
CA ASN A 86 19.51 -13.56 -13.28
C ASN A 86 20.16 -12.59 -12.27
N ILE A 87 19.43 -11.55 -11.84
CA ILE A 87 19.82 -10.59 -10.80
C ILE A 87 19.21 -11.01 -9.43
N GLU A 88 18.33 -12.03 -9.38
CA GLU A 88 17.75 -12.55 -8.14
C GLU A 88 18.77 -13.33 -7.26
N GLY A 89 19.56 -12.59 -6.47
CA GLY A 89 20.12 -13.11 -5.21
C GLY A 89 19.02 -13.40 -4.17
N TYR A 90 19.38 -13.66 -2.91
CA TYR A 90 18.43 -14.08 -1.85
C TYR A 90 18.33 -13.26 -0.51
N ILE A 91 17.48 -12.19 -0.43
CA ILE A 91 17.07 -11.28 0.72
C ILE A 91 15.52 -11.11 0.98
N THR A 92 14.79 -10.05 0.58
CA THR A 92 13.50 -9.65 1.24
C THR A 92 12.37 -10.69 1.36
N GLN A 93 12.29 -11.70 0.48
CA GLN A 93 11.12 -12.57 0.21
C GLN A 93 9.86 -11.86 -0.33
N SER A 94 9.79 -10.53 -0.30
CA SER A 94 8.63 -9.75 -0.74
C SER A 94 8.29 -10.01 -2.20
N ASP A 95 7.00 -10.09 -2.51
CA ASP A 95 6.52 -10.29 -3.89
C ASP A 95 6.64 -9.00 -4.71
N ILE A 96 6.38 -7.85 -4.08
CA ILE A 96 6.31 -6.51 -4.69
C ILE A 96 7.18 -5.52 -3.91
N GLY A 97 7.86 -4.63 -4.62
CA GLY A 97 8.39 -3.37 -4.12
C GLY A 97 7.42 -2.26 -4.50
N PHE A 98 7.23 -1.30 -3.60
CA PHE A 98 6.25 -0.24 -3.81
C PHE A 98 6.85 1.10 -3.45
N ILE A 99 7.01 1.97 -4.44
CA ILE A 99 7.43 3.36 -4.29
C ILE A 99 6.21 4.24 -4.51
N LEU A 100 6.00 5.20 -3.62
CA LEU A 100 4.95 6.21 -3.69
C LEU A 100 5.61 7.59 -3.68
N ASN A 101 5.52 8.31 -4.79
CA ASN A 101 6.06 9.67 -4.94
C ASN A 101 4.92 10.68 -4.98
N PHE A 102 5.16 11.82 -4.34
CA PHE A 102 4.36 13.03 -4.50
C PHE A 102 5.29 14.15 -5.01
N GLU A 103 5.03 14.63 -6.22
CA GLU A 103 5.80 15.67 -6.90
C GLU A 103 4.98 16.97 -6.96
N ASP A 104 5.23 17.89 -6.04
CA ASP A 104 4.61 19.20 -6.01
C ASP A 104 5.52 20.20 -6.73
N HIS A 105 5.22 20.49 -8.00
CA HIS A 105 6.06 21.39 -8.80
C HIS A 105 5.83 22.88 -8.44
N LEU A 106 4.87 23.17 -7.55
CA LEU A 106 4.61 24.52 -7.02
C LEU A 106 5.43 24.77 -5.75
N LEU A 107 5.44 23.78 -4.87
CA LEU A 107 6.14 23.78 -3.58
C LEU A 107 7.06 22.56 -3.53
N GLN A 108 8.25 22.66 -4.14
CA GLN A 108 9.17 21.52 -4.28
C GLN A 108 9.61 20.96 -2.92
N GLU A 109 9.60 21.78 -1.88
CA GLU A 109 9.82 21.41 -0.48
C GLU A 109 8.73 20.51 0.13
N GLU A 110 7.53 20.48 -0.44
CA GLU A 110 6.42 19.59 -0.06
C GLU A 110 6.44 18.26 -0.85
N SER A 111 7.40 18.07 -1.77
CA SER A 111 7.58 16.82 -2.50
C SER A 111 8.23 15.74 -1.64
N TRP A 112 7.77 14.50 -1.74
CA TRP A 112 8.29 13.39 -0.94
C TRP A 112 8.20 12.04 -1.66
N SER A 113 8.97 11.06 -1.19
CA SER A 113 8.91 9.68 -1.62
C SER A 113 8.86 8.74 -0.42
N ALA A 114 8.06 7.69 -0.51
CA ALA A 114 7.94 6.64 0.51
C ALA A 114 8.04 5.25 -0.14
N ALA A 115 8.94 4.41 0.38
CA ALA A 115 9.27 3.11 -0.21
C ALA A 115 8.98 1.95 0.76
N TYR A 116 8.37 0.89 0.23
CA TYR A 116 7.88 -0.26 0.99
C TYR A 116 8.17 -1.59 0.28
N PHE A 117 8.30 -2.65 1.07
CA PHE A 117 8.29 -4.02 0.55
C PHE A 117 6.95 -4.69 0.90
N LEU A 118 6.18 -5.08 -0.12
CA LEU A 118 4.88 -5.69 0.05
C LEU A 118 4.99 -7.22 -0.05
N GLN A 119 4.84 -7.89 1.09
CA GLN A 119 4.69 -9.34 1.16
C GLN A 119 3.21 -9.69 0.91
N ALA A 120 2.91 -10.33 -0.22
CA ALA A 120 1.55 -10.79 -0.48
C ALA A 120 1.15 -11.88 0.53
N LYS A 121 -0.10 -11.85 1.01
CA LYS A 121 -0.75 -12.97 1.68
C LYS A 121 -2.20 -13.11 1.22
N ARG A 122 -2.51 -14.26 0.63
CA ARG A 122 -3.85 -14.59 0.15
C ARG A 122 -4.66 -15.27 1.25
N LEU A 123 -5.92 -14.89 1.38
CA LEU A 123 -6.88 -15.61 2.21
C LEU A 123 -7.33 -16.92 1.51
N PRO A 124 -7.01 -18.11 2.04
CA PRO A 124 -7.69 -19.34 1.66
C PRO A 124 -9.17 -19.32 2.13
N PRO A 125 -10.10 -19.92 1.36
CA PRO A 125 -11.46 -20.14 1.83
C PRO A 125 -11.45 -21.09 3.03
N HIS A 126 -12.38 -20.91 3.97
CA HIS A 126 -12.40 -21.69 5.21
C HIS A 126 -12.58 -23.19 4.91
N PRO A 127 -11.59 -24.05 5.25
CA PRO A 127 -11.67 -25.47 4.94
C PRO A 127 -12.63 -26.17 5.92
N PHE A 128 -13.87 -26.47 5.50
CA PHE A 128 -14.60 -27.63 6.04
C PHE A 128 -15.80 -28.09 5.20
N ASN A 129 -16.17 -29.37 5.40
CA ASN A 129 -17.35 -30.09 4.88
C ASN A 129 -17.41 -30.29 3.34
N PRO A 130 -17.15 -31.51 2.81
CA PRO A 130 -17.18 -31.80 1.37
C PRO A 130 -18.57 -31.71 0.73
N LYS A 131 -19.65 -31.50 1.50
CA LYS A 131 -21.02 -31.28 0.97
C LYS A 131 -21.31 -29.83 0.57
N HIS A 132 -20.40 -28.88 0.87
CA HIS A 132 -20.54 -27.49 0.48
C HIS A 132 -19.29 -27.01 -0.28
N PRO A 133 -19.43 -26.16 -1.31
CA PRO A 133 -18.28 -25.58 -2.00
C PRO A 133 -17.47 -24.68 -1.05
N MET A 134 -16.21 -24.45 -1.39
CA MET A 134 -15.32 -23.53 -0.69
C MET A 134 -16.02 -22.18 -0.41
N ARG A 135 -16.14 -21.82 0.86
CA ARG A 135 -16.77 -20.58 1.33
C ARG A 135 -15.80 -19.81 2.22
N TYR A 136 -15.86 -18.49 2.09
CA TYR A 136 -15.23 -17.57 3.02
C TYR A 136 -16.22 -17.21 4.12
N ASN A 137 -15.73 -17.18 5.36
CA ASN A 137 -16.43 -16.66 6.54
C ASN A 137 -15.45 -15.79 7.37
N GLU A 138 -15.91 -15.21 8.48
CA GLU A 138 -15.07 -14.34 9.32
C GLU A 138 -13.88 -15.07 9.98
N LYS A 139 -13.92 -16.41 10.03
CA LYS A 139 -12.88 -17.26 10.64
C LYS A 139 -11.84 -17.76 9.64
N SER A 140 -12.02 -17.52 8.34
CA SER A 140 -11.01 -17.79 7.31
C SER A 140 -9.69 -17.14 7.72
N ARG A 141 -8.58 -17.88 7.67
CA ARG A 141 -7.27 -17.46 8.20
C ARG A 141 -6.26 -17.34 7.07
N PHE A 142 -5.33 -16.41 7.17
CA PHE A 142 -4.12 -16.43 6.34
C PHE A 142 -3.17 -17.52 6.84
N ASP A 143 -2.44 -18.12 5.92
CA ASP A 143 -1.33 -19.01 6.25
C ASP A 143 -0.09 -18.16 6.56
N ILE A 144 0.34 -18.17 7.82
CA ILE A 144 1.41 -17.31 8.34
C ILE A 144 2.61 -18.20 8.67
N ASP A 145 3.70 -18.05 7.92
CA ASP A 145 4.97 -18.70 8.24
C ASP A 145 5.73 -17.93 9.33
N ILE A 146 6.09 -18.65 10.39
CA ILE A 146 6.83 -18.14 11.55
C ILE A 146 8.30 -17.89 11.19
N GLU A 147 8.87 -18.63 10.23
CA GLU A 147 10.24 -18.40 9.77
C GLU A 147 10.32 -17.17 8.84
N GLN A 148 9.39 -17.02 7.89
CA GLN A 148 9.20 -15.79 7.13
C GLN A 148 9.05 -14.57 8.06
N LYS A 149 8.20 -14.63 9.10
CA LYS A 149 8.08 -13.49 10.03
C LYS A 149 9.40 -13.18 10.73
N LYS A 150 10.15 -14.17 11.24
CA LYS A 150 11.46 -13.93 11.88
C LYS A 150 12.46 -13.26 10.94
N LYS A 151 12.47 -13.63 9.65
CA LYS A 151 13.34 -13.03 8.62
C LYS A 151 12.98 -11.57 8.37
N ILE A 152 11.68 -11.28 8.28
CA ILE A 152 11.12 -9.93 8.16
C ILE A 152 11.46 -9.08 9.39
N ASP A 153 11.26 -9.61 10.60
CA ASP A 153 11.59 -8.94 11.86
C ASP A 153 13.10 -8.62 11.93
N ILE A 154 13.98 -9.53 11.48
CA ILE A 154 15.43 -9.29 11.37
C ILE A 154 15.73 -8.15 10.38
N LEU A 155 15.09 -8.13 9.21
CA LEU A 155 15.37 -7.13 8.18
C LEU A 155 14.93 -5.72 8.60
N ASN A 156 13.75 -5.56 9.20
CA ASN A 156 13.31 -4.29 9.79
C ASN A 156 14.32 -3.76 10.83
N ASN A 157 14.89 -4.64 11.68
CA ASN A 157 15.91 -4.27 12.67
C ASN A 157 17.25 -3.84 12.05
N ILE A 158 17.60 -4.32 10.85
CA ILE A 158 18.83 -3.90 10.14
C ILE A 158 18.65 -2.56 9.44
N LEU A 159 17.45 -2.32 8.88
CA LEU A 159 17.10 -1.10 8.18
C LEU A 159 16.82 0.07 9.15
N GLY A 160 16.36 -0.23 10.38
CA GLY A 160 15.99 0.76 11.40
C GLY A 160 14.58 1.32 11.24
N VAL A 161 13.83 0.86 10.24
CA VAL A 161 12.55 1.44 9.80
C VAL A 161 11.59 0.35 9.29
N ASN A 162 10.32 0.49 9.66
CA ASN A 162 9.26 -0.49 9.40
C ASN A 162 8.64 -0.30 8.00
N CYS A 163 9.39 -0.70 6.97
CA CYS A 163 9.04 -0.54 5.55
C CYS A 163 8.39 -1.77 4.92
N ILE A 164 8.61 -2.97 5.49
CA ILE A 164 7.97 -4.18 5.01
C ILE A 164 6.51 -4.19 5.51
N LYS A 165 5.55 -4.49 4.64
CA LYS A 165 4.10 -4.56 4.96
C LYS A 165 3.49 -5.83 4.36
N TYR A 166 2.37 -6.28 4.90
CA TYR A 166 1.60 -7.38 4.32
C TYR A 166 0.50 -6.84 3.38
N LEU A 167 0.48 -7.32 2.14
CA LEU A 167 -0.57 -7.06 1.15
C LEU A 167 -1.57 -8.23 1.16
N LEU A 168 -2.69 -8.04 1.85
CA LEU A 168 -3.68 -9.06 2.16
C LEU A 168 -4.76 -9.14 1.07
N TYR A 169 -4.84 -10.26 0.35
CA TYR A 169 -5.91 -10.53 -0.63
C TYR A 169 -7.09 -11.28 0.03
N CYS A 170 -8.20 -10.57 0.18
CA CYS A 170 -9.50 -10.98 0.74
C CYS A 170 -10.62 -10.87 -0.30
N PRO A 171 -11.72 -11.62 -0.17
CA PRO A 171 -12.96 -11.32 -0.88
C PRO A 171 -13.67 -10.12 -0.24
N ARG A 172 -14.27 -9.25 -1.06
CA ARG A 172 -15.15 -8.18 -0.55
C ARG A 172 -16.34 -8.76 0.24
N PRO A 173 -16.77 -8.14 1.36
CA PRO A 173 -17.98 -8.52 2.09
C PRO A 173 -19.22 -8.68 1.20
N SER A 174 -19.41 -7.82 0.19
CA SER A 174 -20.53 -7.85 -0.76
C SER A 174 -20.55 -9.07 -1.70
N MET A 175 -19.47 -9.87 -1.74
CA MET A 175 -19.41 -11.14 -2.48
C MET A 175 -19.68 -12.37 -1.58
N LEU A 176 -19.89 -12.16 -0.27
CA LEU A 176 -20.04 -13.23 0.72
C LEU A 176 -21.51 -13.54 0.99
N ASP A 177 -21.77 -14.54 1.84
CA ASP A 177 -23.13 -14.75 2.34
C ASP A 177 -23.54 -13.58 3.26
N TYR A 178 -24.84 -13.25 3.26
CA TYR A 178 -25.43 -12.16 4.06
C TYR A 178 -25.06 -12.18 5.55
N THR A 179 -24.88 -13.35 6.16
CA THR A 179 -24.51 -13.45 7.59
C THR A 179 -23.05 -13.06 7.79
N THR A 180 -22.15 -13.50 6.91
CA THR A 180 -20.75 -13.06 6.91
C THR A 180 -20.64 -11.57 6.58
N GLU A 181 -21.31 -11.11 5.51
CA GLU A 181 -21.33 -9.70 5.07
C GLU A 181 -21.70 -8.75 6.22
N LYS A 182 -22.89 -8.90 6.82
CA LYS A 182 -23.34 -8.04 7.93
C LYS A 182 -22.44 -8.14 9.16
N LYS A 183 -21.79 -9.28 9.39
CA LYS A 183 -20.84 -9.46 10.50
C LYS A 183 -19.53 -8.70 10.28
N LEU A 184 -18.98 -8.70 9.06
CA LEU A 184 -17.78 -7.94 8.73
C LEU A 184 -18.07 -6.43 8.74
N SER A 185 -19.19 -5.99 8.16
CA SER A 185 -19.62 -4.59 8.19
C SER A 185 -19.89 -4.09 9.62
N TYR A 186 -20.46 -4.93 10.51
CA TYR A 186 -20.59 -4.60 11.93
C TYR A 186 -19.22 -4.37 12.60
N LEU A 187 -18.26 -5.28 12.39
CA LEU A 187 -16.92 -5.19 13.00
C LEU A 187 -16.13 -3.97 12.50
N ARG A 188 -16.24 -3.67 11.20
CA ARG A 188 -15.72 -2.45 10.58
C ARG A 188 -16.34 -1.20 11.21
N ASN A 189 -17.68 -1.10 11.18
CA ASN A 189 -18.39 0.11 11.58
C ASN A 189 -18.29 0.34 13.11
N GLN A 190 -18.13 -0.72 13.92
CA GLN A 190 -17.76 -0.62 15.33
C GLN A 190 -16.32 -0.07 15.52
N THR A 191 -15.39 -0.45 14.65
CA THR A 191 -13.99 -0.02 14.74
C THR A 191 -13.84 1.46 14.37
N ILE A 192 -14.52 1.91 13.31
CA ILE A 192 -14.55 3.32 12.87
C ILE A 192 -15.21 4.20 13.94
N LYS A 193 -16.38 3.82 14.46
CA LYS A 193 -17.08 4.58 15.52
C LYS A 193 -16.29 4.72 16.82
N ASN A 194 -15.29 3.85 17.04
CA ASN A 194 -14.44 3.86 18.22
C ASN A 194 -13.08 4.57 17.98
N ARG A 195 -12.87 5.24 16.83
CA ARG A 195 -11.78 6.20 16.62
C ARG A 195 -12.34 7.62 16.71
N THR A 196 -11.90 8.41 17.69
CA THR A 196 -12.15 9.86 17.72
C THR A 196 -11.23 10.55 16.71
N ASP A 197 -9.97 10.12 16.69
CA ASP A 197 -8.88 10.58 15.81
C ASP A 197 -9.16 10.40 14.31
N PHE A 198 -10.14 9.56 13.95
CA PHE A 198 -10.65 9.47 12.59
C PHE A 198 -11.47 10.70 12.18
N PHE A 199 -12.26 11.29 13.09
CA PHE A 199 -13.09 12.46 12.81
C PHE A 199 -12.43 13.79 13.20
N ASP A 200 -11.31 13.77 13.93
CA ASP A 200 -10.58 14.97 14.34
C ASP A 200 -9.82 15.67 13.18
N ASN A 201 -9.80 15.09 11.97
CA ASN A 201 -9.31 15.75 10.75
C ASN A 201 -10.48 16.20 9.87
N ILE A 202 -10.45 17.48 9.46
CA ILE A 202 -11.42 18.08 8.53
C ILE A 202 -11.50 17.27 7.21
N PHE A 203 -10.37 16.75 6.70
CA PHE A 203 -10.37 15.88 5.53
C PHE A 203 -11.28 14.65 5.68
N TRP A 204 -11.13 13.92 6.79
CA TRP A 204 -11.93 12.72 7.05
C TRP A 204 -13.40 13.05 7.24
N LEU A 205 -13.73 14.20 7.87
CA LEU A 205 -15.10 14.69 7.97
C LEU A 205 -15.71 15.02 6.60
N GLU A 206 -15.00 15.78 5.75
CA GLU A 206 -15.47 16.10 4.40
C GLU A 206 -15.65 14.84 3.54
N PHE A 207 -14.69 13.92 3.58
CA PHE A 207 -14.75 12.68 2.83
C PHE A 207 -15.89 11.79 3.32
N TYR A 208 -16.05 11.63 4.64
CA TYR A 208 -17.15 10.86 5.25
C TYR A 208 -18.53 11.44 4.92
N GLN A 209 -18.65 12.77 4.82
CA GLN A 209 -19.93 13.43 4.50
C GLN A 209 -20.26 13.44 3.00
N LYS A 210 -19.25 13.43 2.11
CA LYS A 210 -19.42 13.62 0.66
C LYS A 210 -19.25 12.36 -0.18
N SER A 211 -18.63 11.30 0.34
CA SER A 211 -18.30 10.10 -0.46
C SER A 211 -19.37 9.01 -0.32
N GLU A 212 -20.20 8.86 -1.36
CA GLU A 212 -21.07 7.67 -1.53
C GLU A 212 -20.24 6.37 -1.60
N LEU A 213 -18.99 6.46 -2.07
CA LEU A 213 -18.03 5.35 -2.18
C LEU A 213 -17.43 4.91 -0.82
N LEU A 214 -17.79 5.54 0.31
CA LEU A 214 -17.16 5.26 1.60
C LEU A 214 -17.44 3.82 2.09
N GLU A 215 -18.68 3.35 2.09
CA GLU A 215 -18.97 1.99 2.58
C GLU A 215 -18.42 0.88 1.66
N ASP A 216 -18.26 1.14 0.36
CA ASP A 216 -17.75 0.18 -0.63
C ASP A 216 -16.21 0.14 -0.67
N SER A 217 -15.53 1.30 -0.64
CA SER A 217 -14.06 1.35 -0.58
C SER A 217 -13.51 0.89 0.77
N LEU A 218 -14.29 1.01 1.85
CA LEU A 218 -14.02 0.34 3.13
C LEU A 218 -14.55 -1.11 3.18
N ALA A 219 -15.15 -1.62 2.09
CA ALA A 219 -15.48 -3.02 1.84
C ALA A 219 -14.51 -3.67 0.82
N ALA A 220 -13.31 -3.10 0.68
CA ALA A 220 -12.21 -3.62 -0.11
C ALA A 220 -11.91 -5.11 0.12
N GLY A 221 -11.27 -5.71 -0.88
CA GLY A 221 -10.63 -7.02 -0.81
C GLY A 221 -9.10 -6.95 -0.67
N ILE A 222 -8.45 -5.82 -0.95
CA ILE A 222 -7.00 -5.64 -0.82
C ILE A 222 -6.72 -4.73 0.36
N PHE A 223 -5.92 -5.21 1.31
CA PHE A 223 -5.52 -4.44 2.49
C PHE A 223 -4.00 -4.43 2.67
N VAL A 224 -3.43 -3.31 3.10
CA VAL A 224 -2.06 -3.22 3.61
C VAL A 224 -2.10 -3.31 5.13
N ASN A 225 -1.21 -4.11 5.74
CA ASN A 225 -1.16 -4.29 7.19
C ASN A 225 0.27 -4.33 7.76
N GLU A 226 0.43 -3.75 8.95
CA GLU A 226 1.67 -3.75 9.73
C GLU A 226 2.12 -5.16 10.18
N ILE A 227 3.42 -5.42 10.20
CA ILE A 227 3.97 -6.75 10.53
C ILE A 227 3.68 -7.19 11.95
N GLU A 228 3.78 -6.26 12.90
CA GLU A 228 3.57 -6.52 14.32
C GLU A 228 2.18 -7.08 14.59
N ASN A 229 1.19 -6.57 13.87
CA ASN A 229 -0.24 -6.74 14.14
C ASN A 229 -0.95 -7.47 12.98
N LEU A 230 -0.33 -8.48 12.37
CA LEU A 230 -0.88 -9.26 11.26
C LEU A 230 -2.22 -9.94 11.65
N PRO A 231 -3.37 -9.58 11.04
CA PRO A 231 -4.67 -10.13 11.41
C PRO A 231 -4.79 -11.60 11.02
N THR A 232 -4.89 -12.47 12.02
CA THR A 232 -4.96 -13.94 11.86
C THR A 232 -6.20 -14.46 11.11
N ASN A 233 -7.17 -13.61 10.76
CA ASN A 233 -8.40 -13.96 10.06
C ASN A 233 -9.12 -12.73 9.48
N LEU A 234 -10.03 -12.96 8.53
CA LEU A 234 -10.86 -11.92 7.89
C LEU A 234 -11.66 -11.09 8.90
N GLY A 235 -12.23 -11.71 9.93
CA GLY A 235 -12.92 -11.01 11.00
C GLY A 235 -12.02 -10.10 11.84
N ASN A 236 -10.70 -10.34 11.86
CA ASN A 236 -9.73 -9.47 12.49
C ASN A 236 -9.24 -8.36 11.54
N VAL A 237 -9.17 -8.57 10.23
CA VAL A 237 -8.92 -7.52 9.22
C VAL A 237 -9.91 -6.37 9.43
N HIS A 238 -11.21 -6.66 9.43
CA HIS A 238 -12.24 -5.62 9.64
C HIS A 238 -12.27 -5.00 11.05
N LYS A 239 -11.67 -5.63 12.07
CA LYS A 239 -11.45 -5.03 13.40
C LYS A 239 -10.19 -4.16 13.51
N SER A 240 -9.28 -4.31 12.54
CA SER A 240 -7.99 -3.61 12.49
C SER A 240 -7.94 -2.54 11.40
N ILE A 241 -9.03 -2.36 10.64
CA ILE A 241 -9.27 -1.20 9.76
C ILE A 241 -9.00 0.09 10.54
N PHE A 242 -8.13 0.94 10.00
CA PHE A 242 -7.64 2.17 10.62
C PHE A 242 -6.95 1.95 11.99
N LYS A 243 -6.39 0.78 12.29
CA LYS A 243 -5.63 0.50 13.54
C LYS A 243 -4.28 -0.18 13.33
N SER A 244 -4.22 -1.08 12.36
CA SER A 244 -2.98 -1.66 11.81
C SER A 244 -3.16 -2.14 10.37
N CYS A 245 -4.38 -2.06 9.84
CA CYS A 245 -4.83 -2.54 8.54
C CYS A 245 -5.55 -1.38 7.84
N LEU A 246 -5.33 -1.22 6.54
CA LEU A 246 -5.97 -0.22 5.70
C LEU A 246 -6.31 -0.86 4.36
N PRO A 247 -7.46 -0.57 3.72
CA PRO A 247 -7.63 -0.89 2.31
C PRO A 247 -6.49 -0.29 1.48
N PHE A 248 -6.06 -0.94 0.39
CA PHE A 248 -4.93 -0.45 -0.41
C PHE A 248 -5.14 0.98 -0.93
N SER A 249 -6.32 1.27 -1.47
CA SER A 249 -6.72 2.62 -1.92
C SER A 249 -6.58 3.70 -0.84
N TRP A 250 -6.97 3.36 0.38
CA TRP A 250 -6.87 4.23 1.56
C TRP A 250 -5.45 4.31 2.14
N PHE A 251 -4.64 3.26 1.98
CA PHE A 251 -3.20 3.28 2.27
C PHE A 251 -2.43 4.22 1.32
N ILE A 252 -2.81 4.32 0.05
CA ILE A 252 -2.24 5.34 -0.85
C ILE A 252 -2.67 6.73 -0.39
N VAL A 253 -3.98 6.96 -0.26
CA VAL A 253 -4.54 8.29 0.03
C VAL A 253 -4.05 8.88 1.34
N GLN A 254 -3.82 8.10 2.41
CA GLN A 254 -3.41 8.68 3.70
C GLN A 254 -2.10 9.50 3.65
N HIS A 255 -1.14 9.15 2.79
CA HIS A 255 0.14 9.87 2.69
C HIS A 255 -0.03 11.22 1.96
N LEU A 256 -0.95 11.29 1.00
CA LEU A 256 -1.22 12.48 0.17
C LEU A 256 -1.87 13.64 0.96
N PHE A 257 -2.24 13.41 2.23
CA PHE A 257 -2.82 14.39 3.14
C PHE A 257 -1.93 14.76 4.35
N GLY A 258 -0.64 14.39 4.30
CA GLY A 258 0.36 14.79 5.29
C GLY A 258 0.33 13.95 6.56
N ASN A 259 1.51 13.51 7.03
CA ASN A 259 1.63 12.50 8.07
C ASN A 259 1.22 13.00 9.46
N LYS A 260 -0.05 12.79 9.82
CA LYS A 260 -0.51 12.67 11.21
C LYS A 260 -0.81 11.22 11.62
N PHE A 261 -0.58 10.26 10.72
CA PHE A 261 -0.79 8.82 10.96
C PHE A 261 0.47 7.96 11.06
N ASP A 262 1.68 8.55 11.01
CA ASP A 262 2.87 7.92 11.63
C ASP A 262 2.67 7.68 13.15
N ASN A 263 1.65 8.31 13.73
CA ASN A 263 1.06 8.00 15.02
C ASN A 263 0.42 6.57 15.10
N PHE A 264 0.65 5.66 14.14
CA PHE A 264 0.40 4.22 14.27
C PHE A 264 1.38 3.54 15.25
N LYS A 265 1.32 4.03 16.50
CA LYS A 265 2.15 3.73 17.67
C LYS A 265 3.64 4.08 17.53
N TYR A 266 4.00 5.24 18.09
CA TYR A 266 5.33 5.43 18.67
C TYR A 266 5.68 4.28 19.62
N PHE A 267 6.89 3.77 19.48
CA PHE A 267 7.45 2.77 20.38
C PHE A 267 7.82 3.42 21.73
N LYS A 268 6.83 3.66 22.60
CA LYS A 268 7.09 4.13 23.98
C LYS A 268 7.67 3.01 24.85
N SER A 269 8.93 2.66 24.59
CA SER A 269 9.81 2.14 25.64
C SER A 269 9.92 3.20 26.73
N SER A 270 9.63 2.84 27.98
CA SER A 270 9.44 3.79 29.08
C SER A 270 10.77 4.36 29.61
N VAL A 271 11.26 5.42 28.97
CA VAL A 271 12.31 6.33 29.48
C VAL A 271 11.77 7.77 29.39
N SER A 272 12.34 8.70 30.15
CA SER A 272 11.74 10.01 30.42
C SER A 272 12.67 11.20 30.18
N ARG A 273 12.14 12.27 29.55
CA ARG A 273 12.68 13.64 29.60
C ARG A 273 14.10 13.79 29.04
N PHE A 274 14.37 13.18 27.90
CA PHE A 274 15.53 13.47 27.05
C PHE A 274 15.13 13.75 25.59
N ASP A 275 13.86 14.10 25.41
CA ASP A 275 13.11 13.77 24.20
C ASP A 275 13.49 14.70 23.02
N GLU A 276 13.71 15.99 23.28
CA GLU A 276 14.04 17.02 22.26
C GLU A 276 15.38 16.76 21.53
N LEU A 277 16.39 16.20 22.19
CA LEU A 277 17.68 15.87 21.55
C LEU A 277 17.67 14.47 20.90
N ILE A 278 16.66 13.66 21.20
CA ILE A 278 16.48 12.33 20.60
C ILE A 278 15.65 12.43 19.32
N GLU A 279 14.69 13.36 19.22
CA GLU A 279 13.91 13.58 17.99
C GLU A 279 14.79 14.00 16.80
N GLU A 280 15.82 14.82 17.01
CA GLU A 280 16.77 15.23 15.96
C GLU A 280 17.63 14.04 15.49
N ILE A 281 18.24 13.29 16.42
CA ILE A 281 19.08 12.11 16.12
C ILE A 281 18.27 10.94 15.53
N GLU A 282 17.05 10.70 16.03
CA GLU A 282 16.14 9.72 15.42
C GLU A 282 15.62 10.20 14.06
N GLY A 283 15.51 11.51 13.83
CA GLY A 283 15.17 12.11 12.54
C GLY A 283 16.18 11.75 11.46
N ASP A 284 17.46 12.01 11.71
CA ASP A 284 18.57 11.66 10.82
C ASP A 284 18.60 10.15 10.52
N ILE A 285 18.54 9.31 11.56
CA ILE A 285 18.57 7.84 11.42
C ILE A 285 17.36 7.32 10.60
N LYS A 286 16.17 7.90 10.79
CA LYS A 286 14.97 7.53 10.01
C LYS A 286 15.05 8.03 8.57
N TRP A 287 15.63 9.21 8.34
CA TRP A 287 15.83 9.74 6.98
C TRP A 287 16.85 8.89 6.20
N GLU A 288 18.00 8.58 6.80
CA GLU A 288 18.99 7.65 6.22
C GLU A 288 18.36 6.29 5.91
N GLY A 289 17.61 5.72 6.87
CA GLY A 289 16.89 4.46 6.68
C GLY A 289 15.86 4.52 5.55
N THR A 290 15.05 5.59 5.48
CA THR A 290 14.00 5.77 4.45
C THR A 290 14.60 5.91 3.06
N LYS A 291 15.65 6.72 2.91
CA LYS A 291 16.41 6.85 1.67
C LYS A 291 17.05 5.51 1.26
N TRP A 292 17.68 4.81 2.21
CA TRP A 292 18.32 3.52 1.95
C TRP A 292 17.31 2.46 1.48
N ILE A 293 16.08 2.43 2.04
CA ILE A 293 14.99 1.59 1.51
C ILE A 293 14.63 1.98 0.08
N HIS A 294 14.44 3.27 -0.20
CA HIS A 294 14.11 3.75 -1.55
C HIS A 294 15.16 3.28 -2.56
N ASP A 295 16.44 3.43 -2.24
CA ASP A 295 17.55 2.95 -3.05
C ASP A 295 17.50 1.42 -3.27
N ILE A 296 17.23 0.61 -2.23
CA ILE A 296 17.09 -0.86 -2.37
C ILE A 296 15.86 -1.24 -3.22
N VAL A 297 14.69 -0.61 -3.02
CA VAL A 297 13.46 -0.89 -3.79
C VAL A 297 13.61 -0.48 -5.26
N SER A 298 14.42 0.56 -5.52
CA SER A 298 14.80 1.05 -6.86
C SER A 298 15.93 0.23 -7.53
N GLY A 299 16.47 -0.79 -6.86
CA GLY A 299 17.50 -1.66 -7.44
C GLY A 299 18.92 -1.10 -7.41
N ASN A 300 19.21 -0.08 -6.59
CA ASN A 300 20.53 0.53 -6.47
C ASN A 300 21.56 -0.48 -5.91
N LEU A 301 22.52 -0.89 -6.74
CA LEU A 301 23.50 -1.91 -6.43
C LEU A 301 24.33 -1.60 -5.17
N GLU A 302 24.69 -0.33 -4.92
CA GLU A 302 25.49 0.03 -3.74
C GLU A 302 24.68 -0.14 -2.45
N ALA A 303 23.43 0.32 -2.44
CA ALA A 303 22.52 0.16 -1.32
C ALA A 303 22.23 -1.32 -1.00
N ILE A 304 22.15 -2.15 -2.04
CA ILE A 304 22.00 -3.60 -1.96
C ILE A 304 23.28 -4.27 -1.40
N ASP A 305 24.47 -3.90 -1.89
CA ASP A 305 25.76 -4.42 -1.40
C ASP A 305 26.02 -4.07 0.07
N GLN A 306 25.64 -2.87 0.51
CA GLN A 306 25.70 -2.50 1.93
C GLN A 306 24.78 -3.39 2.79
N LEU A 307 23.61 -3.78 2.26
CA LEU A 307 22.70 -4.71 2.94
C LEU A 307 23.25 -6.15 2.94
N ILE A 308 23.93 -6.61 1.87
CA ILE A 308 24.66 -7.89 1.84
C ILE A 308 25.68 -7.94 2.97
N GLN A 309 26.48 -6.89 3.14
CA GLN A 309 27.53 -6.84 4.15
C GLN A 309 26.96 -6.87 5.58
N LYS A 310 25.91 -6.09 5.86
CA LYS A 310 25.22 -6.09 7.17
C LYS A 310 24.60 -7.46 7.48
N LEU A 311 23.94 -8.11 6.53
CA LEU A 311 23.36 -9.46 6.70
C LEU A 311 24.42 -10.55 6.87
N SER A 312 25.55 -10.47 6.16
CA SER A 312 26.64 -11.46 6.21
C SER A 312 27.31 -11.56 7.59
N ASN A 313 27.20 -10.51 8.40
CA ASN A 313 27.73 -10.47 9.77
C ASN A 313 26.81 -11.13 10.81
N ILE A 314 25.59 -11.55 10.44
CA ILE A 314 24.64 -12.18 11.37
C ILE A 314 24.96 -13.68 11.54
N PRO A 315 25.17 -14.17 12.78
CA PRO A 315 25.55 -15.56 13.02
C PRO A 315 24.41 -16.53 12.73
N GLY A 316 24.53 -17.25 11.62
CA GLY A 316 23.61 -18.30 11.19
C GLY A 316 23.22 -18.12 9.73
N LYS A 317 23.61 -19.06 8.86
CA LYS A 317 23.38 -18.99 7.40
C LYS A 317 21.88 -19.10 7.07
N GLN A 318 21.19 -17.98 7.04
CA GLN A 318 19.85 -17.86 6.47
C GLN A 318 19.93 -17.45 5.00
N THR A 319 19.08 -18.04 4.17
CA THR A 319 18.82 -17.65 2.77
C THR A 319 17.37 -17.18 2.63
N PHE A 320 17.06 -16.42 1.57
CA PHE A 320 15.80 -15.68 1.46
C PHE A 320 15.33 -15.46 -0.03
N ARG A 321 15.02 -14.25 -0.56
CA ARG A 321 14.87 -13.86 -2.02
C ARG A 321 15.00 -12.33 -2.23
N PHE A 322 15.98 -11.76 -2.97
CA PHE A 322 16.55 -10.41 -2.66
C PHE A 322 15.75 -9.17 -3.02
N LEU A 323 15.69 -8.80 -4.30
CA LEU A 323 14.80 -7.75 -4.77
C LEU A 323 13.37 -8.31 -4.79
N PRO A 324 12.32 -7.48 -4.78
CA PRO A 324 10.97 -7.94 -5.14
C PRO A 324 10.96 -8.51 -6.57
N LYS A 325 9.85 -9.13 -7.01
CA LYS A 325 9.76 -9.54 -8.43
C LYS A 325 9.50 -8.34 -9.33
N HIS A 326 8.58 -7.49 -8.88
CA HIS A 326 8.22 -6.25 -9.54
C HIS A 326 8.42 -5.11 -8.54
N THR A 327 9.01 -4.00 -8.97
CA THR A 327 8.76 -2.71 -8.31
C THR A 327 7.64 -2.01 -9.05
N ILE A 328 6.67 -1.51 -8.30
CA ILE A 328 5.62 -0.61 -8.75
C ILE A 328 6.00 0.78 -8.25
N ASN A 329 6.09 1.74 -9.16
CA ASN A 329 6.30 3.15 -8.86
C ASN A 329 4.99 3.89 -9.11
N LEU A 330 4.41 4.50 -8.08
CA LEU A 330 3.16 5.26 -8.17
C LEU A 330 3.51 6.73 -7.90
N THR A 331 3.38 7.58 -8.91
CA THR A 331 3.74 9.00 -8.84
C THR A 331 2.50 9.88 -9.02
N ILE A 332 2.27 10.79 -8.07
CA ILE A 332 1.23 11.82 -8.17
C ILE A 332 1.93 13.17 -8.33
N SER A 333 1.72 13.85 -9.44
CA SER A 333 2.35 15.14 -9.72
C SER A 333 1.31 16.27 -9.76
N VAL A 334 1.65 17.44 -9.21
CA VAL A 334 0.83 18.66 -9.20
C VAL A 334 1.58 19.79 -9.92
N ARG A 335 0.96 20.37 -10.96
CA ARG A 335 1.56 21.38 -11.86
C ARG A 335 0.58 22.53 -12.13
N ASP A 336 1.12 23.72 -12.39
CA ASP A 336 0.35 24.89 -12.86
C ASP A 336 0.21 24.83 -14.40
N GLU A 337 -1.01 24.89 -14.94
CA GLU A 337 -1.20 24.97 -16.41
C GLU A 337 -0.81 26.33 -17.00
N GLY A 338 -0.69 27.36 -16.16
CA GLY A 338 -0.10 28.65 -16.50
C GLY A 338 1.40 28.53 -16.83
N TYR A 339 2.10 27.54 -16.29
CA TYR A 339 3.51 27.27 -16.59
C TYR A 339 3.71 26.41 -17.84
N LYS A 340 3.08 26.83 -18.95
CA LYS A 340 3.56 26.44 -20.27
C LYS A 340 4.95 27.04 -20.46
N ILE A 341 5.97 26.19 -20.29
CA ILE A 341 7.33 26.48 -20.77
C ILE A 341 7.18 26.87 -22.24
N SER A 342 7.56 28.12 -22.54
CA SER A 342 7.56 28.58 -23.92
C SER A 342 8.73 27.90 -24.63
N GLU A 343 8.45 27.12 -25.66
CA GLU A 343 9.45 26.62 -26.61
C GLU A 343 9.94 27.79 -27.48
N SER A 344 10.58 28.78 -26.85
CA SER A 344 11.04 30.01 -27.48
C SER A 344 12.23 30.66 -26.77
N ASP A 345 13.08 29.86 -26.10
CA ASP A 345 14.49 30.23 -25.88
C ASP A 345 15.34 29.62 -27.01
N ASP A 346 15.10 30.12 -28.24
CA ASP A 346 16.10 30.09 -29.32
C ASP A 346 17.34 30.83 -28.80
N ILE A 347 18.36 30.11 -28.33
CA ILE A 347 19.61 30.70 -27.83
C ILE A 347 20.35 31.35 -29.01
N PRO A 348 20.52 32.69 -29.04
CA PRO A 348 21.34 33.35 -30.05
C PRO A 348 22.76 33.58 -29.53
N PHE A 349 23.75 33.33 -30.39
CA PHE A 349 25.21 33.50 -30.21
C PHE A 349 25.96 32.36 -29.51
#